data_AF-A0A8T1WWN3-F1
#
_entry.id   AF-A0A8T1WWN3-F1
#
_cell.length_a   1.000
_cell.length_b   1.000
_cell.length_c   1.000
_cell.angle_alpha   90.00
_cell.angle_beta   90.00
_cell.angle_gamma   90.00
#
_symmetry.space_group_name_H-M   'P 1'
#
loop_
_entity.id
_entity.type
_entity.pdbx_description
1 polymer ?
#
loop_
_entity_poly.entity_id
_entity_poly.type
_entity_poly.pdbx_seq_one_letter_code
_entity_poly.pdbx_strand_id
1 'polypeptide(L)'
;MEEEKLSTTPINVLLAGPGDVRHVLATIAHRHRWNSAMKNRPVHIYIYEKAIETLSRHLLLLQVALDTDLPLRQRCNTFLEIFGNARVQERTSAYVEEQANVLIDLIHNERGSLAGIVDLSHLKMRTQDDLVDTFRSWFQKVKFDVDALRDHRLRHYYEVRYDYRDNLIDWDYTMNLKKIENASVIHARQYREWRNSGVAFEFGDQTYTVPNRTMAAYTEAKKKHHGSVLCRGLWTDIIISPYISFGVQCEKPNKFAEQLFEIHNKGTGVEQNRHNTVEVAVYNMLSYLYEIETHKMYKMNKAHDIFSGIGDSETESPDINDHPNDKKPVPRFEELAEDSHEPTAPDEEQRKQDQAQECPRMVKESFKGVKIIPLTGNMEELYSKKRYANLFEHVFISAQQCHILQPPNDAEQQQPKAPFTNILKGGATIDVESSVFLLPLKEEQRVVYVTKLVEWMRYHSLTPMFAFDGKDRPSKEDMLKIMNAVLRFSFA
;
A
#
# COMPACT_ATOMS: atom_id res chain seq x y z
N MET A 1 -23.42 -33.41 9.40
CA MET A 1 -22.46 -32.41 8.88
C MET A 1 -22.57 -32.49 7.37
N GLU A 2 -23.39 -31.64 6.77
CA GLU A 2 -23.32 -31.44 5.32
C GLU A 2 -21.99 -30.77 5.03
N GLU A 3 -21.12 -31.46 4.30
CA GLU A 3 -20.00 -30.81 3.62
C GLU A 3 -20.61 -29.76 2.68
N GLU A 4 -20.61 -28.50 3.11
CA GLU A 4 -20.93 -27.36 2.26
C GLU A 4 -20.07 -27.50 1.00
N LYS A 5 -20.71 -27.78 -0.15
CA LYS A 5 -20.03 -27.87 -1.45
C LYS A 5 -19.34 -26.53 -1.72
N LEU A 6 -18.06 -26.47 -1.37
CA LEU A 6 -17.19 -25.32 -1.57
C LEU A 6 -17.20 -24.93 -3.05
N SER A 7 -17.64 -23.72 -3.35
CA SER A 7 -17.54 -23.19 -4.72
C SER A 7 -16.07 -23.10 -5.10
N THR A 8 -15.66 -23.89 -6.10
CA THR A 8 -14.30 -23.89 -6.65
C THR A 8 -14.02 -22.69 -7.55
N THR A 9 -15.02 -21.83 -7.77
CA THR A 9 -14.90 -20.68 -8.67
C THR A 9 -14.16 -19.53 -7.96
N PRO A 10 -13.04 -19.05 -8.51
CA PRO A 10 -12.27 -17.98 -7.90
C PRO A 10 -13.05 -16.66 -7.84
N ILE A 11 -12.80 -15.86 -6.80
CA ILE A 11 -13.15 -14.45 -6.75
C ILE A 11 -12.08 -13.71 -7.54
N ASN A 12 -12.45 -13.08 -8.66
CA ASN A 12 -11.50 -12.33 -9.48
C ASN A 12 -11.60 -10.84 -9.15
N VAL A 13 -10.49 -10.26 -8.71
CA VAL A 13 -10.35 -8.84 -8.36
C VAL A 13 -9.38 -8.19 -9.32
N LEU A 14 -9.72 -7.04 -9.89
CA LEU A 14 -8.82 -6.22 -10.70
C LEU A 14 -8.42 -4.97 -9.93
N LEU A 15 -7.12 -4.74 -9.76
CA LEU A 15 -6.55 -3.50 -9.22
C LEU A 15 -5.91 -2.73 -10.39
N ALA A 16 -6.53 -1.64 -10.84
CA ALA A 16 -6.05 -0.81 -11.93
C ALA A 16 -5.21 0.36 -11.42
N GLY A 17 -3.89 0.22 -11.55
CA GLY A 17 -2.88 1.20 -11.14
C GLY A 17 -2.89 1.51 -9.65
N PRO A 18 -2.94 0.53 -8.73
CA PRO A 18 -3.01 0.81 -7.29
C PRO A 18 -1.79 1.54 -6.74
N GLY A 19 -0.65 1.55 -7.44
CA GLY A 19 0.58 2.24 -7.03
C GLY A 19 1.33 1.57 -5.89
N ASP A 20 0.64 0.77 -5.08
CA ASP A 20 1.19 0.01 -3.96
C ASP A 20 0.45 -1.34 -3.76
N VAL A 21 0.89 -2.10 -2.75
CA VAL A 21 0.38 -3.45 -2.46
C VAL A 21 -0.60 -3.51 -1.28
N ARG A 22 -1.08 -2.37 -0.76
CA ARG A 22 -1.94 -2.34 0.44
C ARG A 22 -3.23 -3.13 0.25
N HIS A 23 -3.84 -3.04 -0.93
CA HIS A 23 -5.04 -3.78 -1.28
C HIS A 23 -4.80 -5.29 -1.29
N VAL A 24 -3.65 -5.72 -1.80
CA VAL A 24 -3.27 -7.14 -1.83
C VAL A 24 -3.09 -7.66 -0.40
N LEU A 25 -2.29 -6.96 0.41
CA LEU A 25 -2.01 -7.34 1.79
C LEU A 25 -3.28 -7.37 2.65
N ALA A 26 -4.10 -6.31 2.58
CA ALA A 26 -5.36 -6.25 3.33
C ALA A 26 -6.34 -7.36 2.90
N THR A 27 -6.46 -7.63 1.59
CA THR A 27 -7.33 -8.70 1.08
C THR A 27 -6.91 -10.05 1.63
N ILE A 28 -5.61 -10.35 1.64
CA ILE A 28 -5.08 -11.65 2.07
C ILE A 28 -5.14 -11.77 3.59
N ALA A 29 -4.72 -10.75 4.33
CA ALA A 29 -4.81 -10.70 5.79
C ALA A 29 -6.25 -10.94 6.25
N HIS A 30 -7.21 -10.18 5.73
CA HIS A 30 -8.59 -10.23 6.21
C HIS A 30 -9.38 -11.44 5.71
N ARG A 31 -8.82 -12.26 4.83
CA ARG A 31 -9.51 -13.40 4.21
C ARG A 31 -10.07 -14.38 5.24
N HIS A 32 -9.36 -14.57 6.35
CA HIS A 32 -9.80 -15.47 7.43
C HIS A 32 -11.04 -14.98 8.18
N ARG A 33 -11.37 -13.70 8.05
CA ARG A 33 -12.55 -13.04 8.63
C ARG A 33 -13.78 -13.09 7.73
N TRP A 34 -13.62 -13.53 6.48
CA TRP A 34 -14.74 -13.58 5.54
C TRP A 34 -15.78 -14.59 6.00
N ASN A 35 -17.03 -14.38 5.57
CA ASN A 35 -18.10 -15.35 5.81
C ASN A 35 -17.73 -16.74 5.24
N SER A 36 -18.29 -17.80 5.82
CA SER A 36 -17.96 -19.19 5.47
C SER A 36 -18.09 -19.48 3.97
N ALA A 37 -19.05 -18.86 3.28
CA ALA A 37 -19.29 -19.02 1.85
C ALA A 37 -18.16 -18.44 0.97
N MET A 38 -17.41 -17.45 1.45
CA MET A 38 -16.31 -16.80 0.73
C MET A 38 -14.93 -17.23 1.21
N LYS A 39 -14.77 -17.53 2.51
CA LYS A 39 -13.48 -17.79 3.16
C LYS A 39 -12.62 -18.84 2.43
N ASN A 40 -13.26 -19.88 1.93
CA ASN A 40 -12.59 -21.01 1.27
C ASN A 40 -12.54 -20.89 -0.27
N ARG A 41 -13.13 -19.85 -0.86
CA ARG A 41 -13.04 -19.63 -2.31
C ARG A 41 -11.60 -19.21 -2.66
N PRO A 42 -11.05 -19.68 -3.80
CA PRO A 42 -9.82 -19.12 -4.35
C PRO A 42 -9.99 -17.63 -4.65
N VAL A 43 -8.91 -16.85 -4.60
CA VAL A 43 -8.90 -15.41 -4.87
C VAL A 43 -7.83 -15.10 -5.88
N HIS A 44 -8.21 -14.55 -7.03
CA HIS A 44 -7.28 -14.16 -8.07
C HIS A 44 -7.25 -12.62 -8.16
N ILE A 45 -6.10 -12.04 -7.82
CA ILE A 45 -5.89 -10.60 -7.78
C ILE A 45 -5.05 -10.22 -9.00
N TYR A 46 -5.68 -9.53 -9.94
CA TYR A 46 -5.05 -9.02 -11.15
C TYR A 46 -4.57 -7.61 -10.88
N ILE A 47 -3.27 -7.36 -11.00
CA ILE A 47 -2.67 -6.06 -10.70
C ILE A 47 -2.17 -5.46 -11.99
N TYR A 48 -2.85 -4.43 -12.48
CA TYR A 48 -2.44 -3.70 -13.66
C TYR A 48 -1.58 -2.50 -13.28
N GLU A 49 -0.37 -2.43 -13.82
CA GLU A 49 0.50 -1.26 -13.74
C GLU A 49 1.03 -0.90 -15.12
N LYS A 50 1.02 0.39 -15.46
CA LYS A 50 1.59 0.86 -16.73
C LYS A 50 3.12 0.81 -16.72
N ALA A 51 3.72 1.17 -15.60
CA ALA A 51 5.18 1.20 -15.42
C ALA A 51 5.66 -0.15 -14.88
N ILE A 52 6.64 -0.74 -15.57
CA ILE A 52 7.20 -2.04 -15.17
C ILE A 52 7.94 -1.95 -13.83
N GLU A 53 8.43 -0.77 -13.48
CA GLU A 53 9.14 -0.48 -12.25
C GLU A 53 8.20 -0.50 -11.05
N THR A 54 6.98 0.04 -11.20
CA THR A 54 5.94 -0.06 -10.17
C THR A 54 5.53 -1.51 -9.95
N LEU A 55 5.33 -2.27 -11.03
CA LEU A 55 5.00 -3.69 -10.95
C LEU A 55 6.12 -4.51 -10.29
N SER A 56 7.37 -4.20 -10.63
CA SER A 56 8.56 -4.80 -10.01
C SER A 56 8.59 -4.50 -8.50
N ARG A 57 8.34 -3.24 -8.11
CA ARG A 57 8.25 -2.84 -6.70
C ARG A 57 7.15 -3.59 -5.96
N HIS A 58 6.02 -3.88 -6.59
CA HIS A 58 4.97 -4.69 -5.95
C HIS A 58 5.47 -6.09 -5.60
N LEU A 59 6.17 -6.75 -6.53
CA LEU A 59 6.77 -8.06 -6.29
C LEU A 59 7.81 -7.99 -5.15
N LEU A 60 8.64 -6.96 -5.12
CA LEU A 60 9.58 -6.74 -4.01
C LEU A 60 8.86 -6.55 -2.68
N LEU A 61 7.88 -5.67 -2.60
CA LEU A 61 7.16 -5.40 -1.35
C LEU A 61 6.40 -6.63 -0.84
N LEU A 62 5.84 -7.44 -1.75
CA LEU A 62 5.22 -8.72 -1.40
C LEU A 62 6.26 -9.73 -0.92
N GLN A 63 7.40 -9.83 -1.60
CA GLN A 63 8.53 -10.68 -1.19
C GLN A 63 8.98 -10.32 0.24
N VAL A 64 9.18 -9.02 0.52
CA VAL A 64 9.55 -8.53 1.85
C VAL A 64 8.46 -8.81 2.88
N ALA A 65 7.19 -8.68 2.53
CA ALA A 65 6.09 -8.97 3.45
C ALA A 65 6.00 -10.46 3.83
N LEU A 66 6.52 -11.36 2.98
CA LEU A 66 6.48 -12.81 3.15
C LEU A 66 7.80 -13.43 3.62
N ASP A 67 8.81 -12.60 3.88
CA ASP A 67 10.08 -13.05 4.41
C ASP A 67 9.93 -13.41 5.90
N THR A 68 9.73 -14.69 6.19
CA THR A 68 9.60 -15.19 7.57
C THR A 68 10.93 -15.24 8.31
N ASP A 69 12.06 -15.02 7.65
CA ASP A 69 13.37 -15.00 8.29
C ASP A 69 13.61 -13.68 9.02
N LEU A 70 12.88 -12.62 8.64
CA LEU A 70 12.86 -11.35 9.37
C LEU A 70 11.82 -11.37 10.50
N PRO A 71 12.20 -11.02 11.75
CA PRO A 71 11.24 -10.83 12.82
C PRO A 71 10.17 -9.81 12.45
N LEU A 72 8.92 -10.07 12.86
CA LEU A 72 7.72 -9.30 12.49
C LEU A 72 7.92 -7.76 12.57
N ARG A 73 8.52 -7.27 13.67
CA ARG A 73 8.81 -5.83 13.86
C ARG A 73 9.82 -5.30 12.86
N GLN A 74 10.92 -6.03 12.65
CA GLN A 74 11.97 -5.65 11.70
C GLN A 74 11.43 -5.68 10.26
N ARG A 75 10.61 -6.68 9.92
CA ARG A 75 9.99 -6.80 8.60
C ARG A 75 9.04 -5.65 8.31
N CYS A 76 8.24 -5.23 9.30
CA CYS A 76 7.37 -4.06 9.20
C CYS A 76 8.17 -2.77 8.90
N ASN A 77 9.23 -2.50 9.68
CA ASN A 77 10.08 -1.33 9.47
C ASN A 77 10.79 -1.37 8.10
N THR A 78 11.33 -2.53 7.73
CA THR A 78 12.02 -2.73 6.44
C THR A 78 11.07 -2.51 5.27
N PHE A 79 9.83 -3.02 5.37
CA PHE A 79 8.79 -2.79 4.37
C PHE A 79 8.51 -1.29 4.19
N LEU A 80 8.23 -0.57 5.28
CA LEU A 80 7.87 0.85 5.22
C LEU A 80 9.04 1.71 4.72
N GLU A 81 10.26 1.38 5.11
CA GLU A 81 11.48 2.02 4.63
C GLU A 81 11.65 1.88 3.11
N ILE A 82 11.52 0.65 2.57
CA ILE A 82 11.58 0.39 1.12
C ILE A 82 10.41 1.06 0.39
N PHE A 83 9.23 1.02 1.00
CA PHE A 83 7.98 1.54 0.44
C PHE A 83 8.01 3.05 0.24
N GLY A 84 8.47 3.82 1.23
CA GLY A 84 8.25 5.26 1.29
C GLY A 84 9.49 6.15 1.21
N ASN A 85 10.69 5.64 1.45
CA ASN A 85 11.87 6.49 1.58
C ASN A 85 12.69 6.58 0.30
N ALA A 86 13.12 7.79 -0.07
CA ALA A 86 14.08 8.04 -1.15
C ALA A 86 15.49 7.55 -0.79
N ARG A 87 15.81 7.49 0.51
CA ARG A 87 17.07 6.96 1.05
C ARG A 87 16.77 5.90 2.11
N VAL A 88 17.57 4.84 2.11
CA VAL A 88 17.48 3.70 3.01
C VAL A 88 18.79 3.52 3.78
N GLN A 89 18.76 2.69 4.81
CA GLN A 89 19.94 2.21 5.50
C GLN A 89 20.79 1.31 4.59
N GLU A 90 22.07 1.19 4.89
CA GLU A 90 22.99 0.33 4.13
C GLU A 90 22.54 -1.13 4.13
N ARG A 91 22.15 -1.66 5.30
CA ARG A 91 21.57 -3.01 5.44
C ARG A 91 20.33 -3.22 4.58
N THR A 92 19.45 -2.23 4.51
CA THR A 92 18.23 -2.32 3.70
C THR A 92 18.56 -2.33 2.21
N SER A 93 19.56 -1.55 1.79
CA SER A 93 20.02 -1.59 0.39
C SER A 93 20.67 -2.92 0.02
N ALA A 94 21.41 -3.56 0.93
CA ALA A 94 21.98 -4.89 0.71
C ALA A 94 20.88 -5.95 0.63
N TYR A 95 19.93 -5.91 1.57
CA TYR A 95 18.76 -6.78 1.59
C TYR A 95 17.90 -6.65 0.31
N VAL A 96 17.69 -5.44 -0.21
CA VAL A 96 16.99 -5.24 -1.49
C VAL A 96 17.70 -5.93 -2.65
N GLU A 97 19.04 -5.93 -2.69
CA GLU A 97 19.80 -6.63 -3.72
C GLU A 97 19.67 -8.16 -3.59
N GLU A 98 19.67 -8.68 -2.38
CA GLU A 98 19.41 -10.10 -2.11
C GLU A 98 18.01 -10.51 -2.60
N GLN A 99 16.97 -9.76 -2.20
CA GLN A 99 15.60 -10.03 -2.64
C GLN A 99 15.43 -9.85 -4.17
N ALA A 100 16.16 -8.92 -4.79
CA ALA A 100 16.19 -8.80 -6.24
C ALA A 100 16.72 -10.06 -6.92
N ASN A 101 17.74 -10.72 -6.36
CA ASN A 101 18.23 -12.00 -6.88
C ASN A 101 17.21 -13.12 -6.72
N VAL A 102 16.49 -13.18 -5.60
CA VAL A 102 15.38 -14.14 -5.40
C VAL A 102 14.27 -13.92 -6.43
N LEU A 103 13.90 -12.67 -6.71
CA LEU A 103 12.90 -12.35 -7.73
C LEU A 103 13.39 -12.70 -9.15
N ILE A 104 14.67 -12.53 -9.46
CA ILE A 104 15.24 -12.98 -10.73
C ILE A 104 15.14 -14.51 -10.86
N ASP A 105 15.41 -15.26 -9.77
CA ASP A 105 15.25 -16.71 -9.75
C ASP A 105 13.78 -17.14 -9.87
N LEU A 106 12.85 -16.37 -9.31
CA LEU A 106 11.41 -16.55 -9.52
C LEU A 106 11.04 -16.46 -11.01
N ILE A 107 11.52 -15.43 -11.73
CA ILE A 107 11.19 -15.27 -13.16
C ILE A 107 11.78 -16.40 -14.00
N HIS A 108 13.03 -16.81 -13.74
CA HIS A 108 13.70 -17.81 -14.58
C HIS A 108 13.33 -19.25 -14.26
N ASN A 109 13.14 -19.58 -12.97
CA ASN A 109 13.07 -20.95 -12.48
C ASN A 109 11.80 -21.25 -11.67
N GLU A 110 10.89 -20.27 -11.50
CA GLU A 110 9.66 -20.39 -10.70
C GLU A 110 9.95 -20.82 -9.24
N ARG A 111 11.00 -20.26 -8.63
CA ARG A 111 11.43 -20.54 -7.24
C ARG A 111 11.26 -19.33 -6.33
N GLY A 112 11.41 -19.55 -5.02
CA GLY A 112 11.26 -18.53 -3.98
C GLY A 112 9.88 -18.54 -3.32
N SER A 113 9.66 -17.64 -2.35
CA SER A 113 8.43 -17.59 -1.55
C SER A 113 7.19 -17.19 -2.36
N LEU A 114 7.37 -16.43 -3.43
CA LEU A 114 6.30 -16.06 -4.37
C LEU A 114 5.98 -17.14 -5.42
N ALA A 115 6.75 -18.22 -5.48
CA ALA A 115 6.50 -19.31 -6.42
C ALA A 115 5.13 -19.95 -6.16
N GLY A 116 4.35 -20.13 -7.22
CA GLY A 116 2.98 -20.64 -7.12
C GLY A 116 1.96 -19.64 -6.56
N ILE A 117 2.37 -18.46 -6.09
CA ILE A 117 1.47 -17.35 -5.73
C ILE A 117 1.37 -16.38 -6.90
N VAL A 118 2.51 -15.97 -7.47
CA VAL A 118 2.56 -15.07 -8.62
C VAL A 118 2.43 -15.86 -9.92
N ASP A 119 1.48 -15.47 -10.76
CA ASP A 119 1.25 -16.06 -12.08
C ASP A 119 1.64 -15.07 -13.18
N LEU A 120 2.76 -15.36 -13.84
CA LEU A 120 3.35 -14.54 -14.90
C LEU A 120 2.82 -14.87 -16.29
N SER A 121 1.89 -15.83 -16.44
CA SER A 121 1.37 -16.29 -17.74
C SER A 121 0.61 -15.22 -18.52
N HIS A 122 0.27 -14.11 -17.88
CA HIS A 122 -0.37 -12.96 -18.49
C HIS A 122 0.63 -11.93 -19.05
N LEU A 123 1.90 -12.03 -18.68
CA LEU A 123 2.97 -11.18 -19.19
C LEU A 123 3.61 -11.80 -20.43
N LYS A 124 3.97 -10.94 -21.40
CA LYS A 124 4.78 -11.37 -22.56
C LYS A 124 6.21 -11.66 -22.08
N MET A 125 6.92 -12.58 -22.74
CA MET A 125 8.33 -12.88 -22.42
C MET A 125 9.20 -11.63 -22.35
N ARG A 126 9.04 -10.71 -23.31
CA ARG A 126 9.77 -9.43 -23.30
C ARG A 126 9.54 -8.62 -22.02
N THR A 127 8.32 -8.61 -21.51
CA THR A 127 7.97 -7.91 -20.27
C THR A 127 8.61 -8.58 -19.05
N GLN A 128 8.74 -9.91 -19.07
CA GLN A 128 9.47 -10.64 -18.02
C GLN A 128 10.97 -10.30 -18.05
N ASP A 129 11.57 -10.13 -19.23
CA ASP A 129 12.95 -9.62 -19.35
C ASP A 129 13.07 -8.21 -18.76
N ASP A 130 12.08 -7.33 -19.03
CA ASP A 130 12.06 -5.97 -18.48
C ASP A 130 11.92 -5.97 -16.93
N LEU A 131 11.24 -6.95 -16.32
CA LEU A 131 11.24 -7.16 -14.86
C LEU A 131 12.65 -7.49 -14.36
N VAL A 132 13.32 -8.46 -15.00
CA VAL A 132 14.68 -8.89 -14.64
C VAL A 132 15.67 -7.73 -14.74
N ASP A 133 15.58 -6.92 -15.80
CA ASP A 133 16.41 -5.74 -15.97
C ASP A 133 16.14 -4.68 -14.89
N THR A 134 14.88 -4.52 -14.48
CA THR A 134 14.51 -3.65 -13.36
C THR A 134 15.11 -4.14 -12.04
N PHE A 135 15.02 -5.44 -11.73
CA PHE A 135 15.60 -6.04 -10.53
C PHE A 135 17.13 -5.84 -10.47
N ARG A 136 17.83 -6.09 -11.58
CA ARG A 136 19.27 -5.83 -11.71
C ARG A 136 19.62 -4.36 -11.50
N SER A 137 18.73 -3.44 -11.86
CA SER A 137 18.94 -2.01 -11.68
C SER A 137 18.97 -1.57 -10.21
N TRP A 138 18.52 -2.43 -9.29
CA TRP A 138 18.50 -2.17 -7.85
C TRP A 138 19.79 -2.57 -7.13
N PHE A 139 20.73 -3.23 -7.82
CA PHE A 139 21.98 -3.66 -7.23
C PHE A 139 22.81 -2.45 -6.78
N GLN A 140 23.52 -2.56 -5.66
CA GLN A 140 24.32 -1.52 -5.03
C GLN A 140 25.35 -0.92 -5.99
N LYS A 141 25.93 -1.74 -6.87
CA LYS A 141 26.87 -1.29 -7.90
C LYS A 141 26.27 -0.33 -8.94
N VAL A 142 24.95 -0.35 -9.12
CA VAL A 142 24.26 0.53 -10.07
C VAL A 142 24.17 1.92 -9.49
N LYS A 143 24.70 2.91 -10.20
CA LYS A 143 24.64 4.31 -9.79
C LYS A 143 23.19 4.81 -9.86
N PHE A 144 22.76 5.50 -8.79
CA PHE A 144 21.48 6.17 -8.70
C PHE A 144 21.63 7.39 -7.79
N ASP A 145 21.79 8.57 -8.40
CA ASP A 145 21.90 9.83 -7.69
C ASP A 145 20.50 10.36 -7.36
N VAL A 146 19.93 9.84 -6.28
CA VAL A 146 18.56 10.17 -5.87
C VAL A 146 18.42 11.65 -5.52
N ASP A 147 19.48 12.28 -4.99
CA ASP A 147 19.43 13.68 -4.56
C ASP A 147 19.35 14.62 -5.76
N ALA A 148 20.21 14.44 -6.77
CA ALA A 148 20.18 15.27 -7.97
C ALA A 148 18.88 15.09 -8.75
N LEU A 149 18.39 13.86 -8.87
CA LEU A 149 17.13 13.56 -9.55
C LEU A 149 15.93 14.17 -8.83
N ARG A 150 15.92 14.11 -7.50
CA ARG A 150 14.88 14.71 -6.68
C ARG A 150 14.95 16.23 -6.72
N ASP A 151 16.14 16.82 -6.61
CA ASP A 151 16.34 18.26 -6.71
C ASP A 151 15.81 18.81 -8.04
N HIS A 152 16.12 18.12 -9.15
CA HIS A 152 15.57 18.47 -10.46
C HIS A 152 14.04 18.47 -10.49
N ARG A 153 13.40 17.45 -9.88
CA ARG A 153 11.93 17.38 -9.75
C ARG A 153 11.37 18.54 -8.94
N LEU A 154 11.99 18.85 -7.80
CA LEU A 154 11.56 19.94 -6.94
C LEU A 154 11.73 21.31 -7.62
N ARG A 155 12.85 21.55 -8.30
CA ARG A 155 13.08 22.80 -9.06
C ARG A 155 12.05 22.96 -10.17
N HIS A 156 11.70 21.88 -10.87
CA HIS A 156 10.66 21.91 -11.87
C HIS A 156 9.28 22.20 -11.26
N TYR A 157 8.95 21.59 -10.12
CA TYR A 157 7.63 21.79 -9.48
C TYR A 157 7.47 23.18 -8.85
N TYR A 158 8.48 23.66 -8.13
CA TYR A 158 8.42 24.94 -7.43
C TYR A 158 8.80 26.14 -8.30
N GLU A 159 9.55 25.91 -9.37
CA GLU A 159 10.06 26.93 -10.28
C GLU A 159 10.76 28.07 -9.51
N VAL A 160 10.38 29.31 -9.77
CA VAL A 160 10.92 30.53 -9.12
C VAL A 160 10.70 30.56 -7.59
N ARG A 161 9.86 29.67 -7.05
CA ARG A 161 9.56 29.59 -5.61
C ARG A 161 10.36 28.51 -4.90
N TYR A 162 11.28 27.84 -5.58
CA TYR A 162 12.07 26.73 -5.02
C TYR A 162 12.81 27.11 -3.72
N ASP A 163 13.38 28.31 -3.67
CA ASP A 163 14.11 28.80 -2.50
C ASP A 163 13.18 29.16 -1.32
N TYR A 164 11.89 29.36 -1.58
CA TYR A 164 10.85 29.67 -0.59
C TYR A 164 9.88 28.49 -0.36
N ARG A 165 10.26 27.28 -0.77
CA ARG A 165 9.36 26.12 -0.79
C ARG A 165 8.83 25.71 0.58
N ASP A 166 9.55 25.99 1.66
CA ASP A 166 9.09 25.67 3.02
C ASP A 166 7.79 26.38 3.37
N ASN A 167 7.62 27.63 2.90
CA ASN A 167 6.36 28.37 3.06
C ASN A 167 5.21 27.71 2.28
N LEU A 168 5.51 27.18 1.09
CA LEU A 168 4.52 26.46 0.27
C LEU A 168 4.15 25.11 0.89
N ILE A 169 5.13 24.41 1.47
CA ILE A 169 4.91 23.15 2.19
C ILE A 169 4.02 23.38 3.41
N ASP A 170 4.31 24.42 4.20
CA ASP A 170 3.51 24.79 5.36
C ASP A 170 2.06 25.14 4.99
N TRP A 171 1.89 25.85 3.88
CA TRP A 171 0.58 26.16 3.31
C TRP A 171 -0.16 24.91 2.83
N ASP A 172 0.51 24.04 2.06
CA ASP A 172 -0.05 22.75 1.59
C ASP A 172 -0.55 21.92 2.77
N TYR A 173 0.24 21.86 3.85
CA TYR A 173 -0.11 21.14 5.07
C TYR A 173 -1.34 21.75 5.76
N THR A 174 -1.25 23.03 6.11
CA THR A 174 -2.25 23.71 6.95
C THR A 174 -3.59 23.87 6.24
N MET A 175 -3.55 24.15 4.94
CA MET A 175 -4.75 24.47 4.18
C MET A 175 -5.41 23.27 3.52
N ASN A 176 -4.64 22.22 3.21
CA ASN A 176 -5.15 21.06 2.49
C ASN A 176 -5.03 19.78 3.33
N LEU A 177 -3.81 19.33 3.63
CA LEU A 177 -3.60 17.99 4.20
C LEU A 177 -4.22 17.84 5.60
N LYS A 178 -3.96 18.77 6.53
CA LYS A 178 -4.45 18.73 7.92
C LYS A 178 -5.99 18.70 8.02
N LYS A 179 -6.70 19.23 7.02
CA LYS A 179 -8.17 19.31 7.01
C LYS A 179 -8.84 18.02 6.55
N ILE A 180 -8.09 17.10 5.96
CA ILE A 180 -8.60 15.78 5.59
C ILE A 180 -8.80 14.97 6.88
N GLU A 181 -9.88 14.19 6.94
CA GLU A 181 -10.19 13.33 8.07
C GLU A 181 -8.97 12.47 8.47
N ASN A 182 -8.63 12.49 9.76
CA ASN A 182 -7.51 11.77 10.37
C ASN A 182 -6.09 12.10 9.84
N ALA A 183 -5.96 12.90 8.78
CA ALA A 183 -4.67 13.26 8.20
C ALA A 183 -3.86 14.23 9.07
N SER A 184 -4.48 14.85 10.09
CA SER A 184 -3.76 15.67 11.08
C SER A 184 -2.73 14.87 11.90
N VAL A 185 -2.83 13.53 11.93
CA VAL A 185 -1.85 12.62 12.53
C VAL A 185 -0.48 12.68 11.83
N ILE A 186 -0.45 13.14 10.57
CA ILE A 186 0.80 13.52 9.90
C ILE A 186 1.27 14.82 10.55
N HIS A 187 2.35 14.79 11.31
CA HIS A 187 2.83 16.02 11.94
C HIS A 187 3.43 16.98 10.89
N ALA A 188 3.24 18.28 11.09
CA ALA A 188 3.76 19.32 10.20
C ALA A 188 5.28 19.18 9.96
N ARG A 189 6.01 18.82 11.02
CA ARG A 189 7.45 18.55 10.95
C ARG A 189 7.78 17.36 10.05
N GLN A 190 7.11 16.22 10.23
CA GLN A 190 7.31 15.01 9.41
C GLN A 190 6.99 15.29 7.94
N TYR A 191 5.87 15.96 7.66
CA TYR A 191 5.51 16.34 6.30
C TYR A 191 6.57 17.27 5.67
N ARG A 192 7.07 18.26 6.42
CA ARG A 192 8.11 19.18 5.94
C ARG A 192 9.44 18.48 5.70
N GLU A 193 9.87 17.62 6.63
CA GLU A 193 11.09 16.84 6.52
C GLU A 193 11.01 15.94 5.28
N TRP A 194 9.93 15.17 5.11
CA TRP A 194 9.72 14.34 3.91
C TRP A 194 9.67 15.16 2.61
N ARG A 195 8.96 16.30 2.57
CA ARG A 195 8.91 17.18 1.39
C ARG A 195 10.29 17.73 1.03
N ASN A 196 11.23 17.81 1.96
CA ASN A 196 12.59 18.27 1.71
C ASN A 196 13.60 17.13 1.46
N SER A 197 13.52 16.02 2.17
CA SER A 197 14.50 14.92 2.11
C SER A 197 14.04 13.72 1.26
N GLY A 198 12.73 13.49 1.16
CA GLY A 198 12.14 12.28 0.58
C GLY A 198 12.18 11.07 1.52
N VAL A 199 12.61 11.22 2.77
CA VAL A 199 12.56 10.17 3.81
C VAL A 199 11.26 10.35 4.59
N ALA A 200 10.40 9.34 4.58
CA ALA A 200 9.08 9.37 5.21
C ALA A 200 9.05 8.63 6.54
N PHE A 201 9.64 7.44 6.58
CA PHE A 201 9.57 6.51 7.71
C PHE A 201 10.95 6.43 8.38
N GLU A 202 11.06 7.04 9.56
CA GLU A 202 12.26 7.05 10.39
C GLU A 202 12.02 6.25 11.68
N PHE A 203 13.00 5.42 12.05
CA PHE A 203 12.87 4.50 13.18
C PHE A 203 14.05 4.66 14.15
N GLY A 204 13.79 5.16 15.36
CA GLY A 204 14.83 5.37 16.37
C GLY A 204 15.94 6.30 15.88
N ASP A 205 17.18 6.01 16.27
CA ASP A 205 18.37 6.82 15.93
C ASP A 205 19.08 6.34 14.65
N GLN A 206 18.34 5.68 13.74
CA GLN A 206 18.90 5.13 12.50
C GLN A 206 19.20 6.22 11.46
N THR A 207 20.14 5.95 10.56
CA THR A 207 20.54 6.90 9.52
C THR A 207 20.28 6.37 8.10
N TYR A 208 19.77 7.23 7.23
CA TYR A 208 19.31 6.87 5.87
C TYR A 208 20.26 7.45 4.82
N THR A 209 21.38 6.78 4.60
CA THR A 209 22.53 7.32 3.85
C THR A 209 22.69 6.74 2.44
N VAL A 210 21.95 5.70 2.08
CA VAL A 210 22.07 5.00 0.79
C VAL A 210 20.84 5.27 -0.09
N PRO A 211 20.98 5.50 -1.40
CA PRO A 211 19.83 5.78 -2.25
C PRO A 211 18.93 4.55 -2.40
N ASN A 212 17.61 4.74 -2.29
CA ASN A 212 16.64 3.70 -2.55
C ASN A 212 16.47 3.50 -4.06
N ARG A 213 17.25 2.58 -4.64
CA ARG A 213 17.26 2.32 -6.10
C ARG A 213 15.93 1.82 -6.64
N THR A 214 15.08 1.28 -5.76
CA THR A 214 13.75 0.82 -6.14
C THR A 214 12.81 1.97 -6.51
N MET A 215 13.14 3.22 -6.14
CA MET A 215 12.36 4.42 -6.47
C MET A 215 12.62 4.97 -7.88
N ALA A 216 13.60 4.40 -8.59
CA ALA A 216 13.91 4.78 -9.96
C ALA A 216 12.82 4.28 -10.92
N ALA A 217 12.37 5.15 -11.83
CA ALA A 217 11.47 4.78 -12.92
C ALA A 217 11.83 5.53 -14.20
N TYR A 218 11.30 5.10 -15.34
CA TYR A 218 11.38 5.80 -16.60
C TYR A 218 10.07 6.54 -16.92
N THR A 219 10.19 7.72 -17.51
CA THR A 219 9.04 8.45 -18.08
C THR A 219 9.37 8.95 -19.48
N GLU A 220 8.35 9.08 -20.32
CA GLU A 220 8.50 9.67 -21.65
C GLU A 220 8.71 11.19 -21.52
N ALA A 221 9.80 11.69 -22.11
CA ALA A 221 10.12 13.10 -22.18
C ALA A 221 10.36 13.51 -23.63
N LYS A 222 9.91 14.70 -24.02
CA LYS A 222 10.19 15.27 -25.34
C LYS A 222 11.47 16.08 -25.30
N LYS A 223 12.52 15.63 -25.99
CA LYS A 223 13.71 16.45 -26.24
C LYS A 223 13.47 17.35 -27.44
N LYS A 224 13.82 18.63 -27.31
CA LYS A 224 13.53 19.73 -28.27
C LYS A 224 13.97 19.45 -29.72
N HIS A 225 14.83 18.46 -29.96
CA HIS A 225 15.31 18.03 -31.29
C HIS A 225 15.41 16.52 -31.51
N HIS A 226 15.03 15.67 -30.55
CA HIS A 226 15.23 14.20 -30.63
C HIS A 226 13.94 13.39 -30.46
N GLY A 227 12.77 14.03 -30.52
CA GLY A 227 11.50 13.36 -30.31
C GLY A 227 11.31 12.88 -28.87
N SER A 228 10.47 11.85 -28.68
CA SER A 228 10.22 11.23 -27.37
C SER A 228 11.40 10.34 -26.98
N VAL A 229 11.90 10.52 -25.76
CA VAL A 229 12.95 9.70 -25.15
C VAL A 229 12.50 9.24 -23.78
N LEU A 230 12.86 8.02 -23.39
CA LEU A 230 12.66 7.56 -22.02
C LEU A 230 13.74 8.16 -21.11
N CYS A 231 13.31 8.81 -20.04
CA CYS A 231 14.17 9.44 -19.06
C CYS A 231 14.08 8.70 -17.73
N ARG A 232 15.20 8.10 -17.29
CA ARG A 232 15.31 7.53 -15.95
C ARG A 232 15.35 8.65 -14.92
N GLY A 233 14.55 8.55 -13.87
CA GLY A 233 14.52 9.56 -12.81
C GLY A 233 13.77 9.10 -11.56
N LEU A 234 13.60 10.03 -10.62
CA LEU A 234 12.74 9.85 -9.45
C LEU A 234 11.35 10.41 -9.79
N TRP A 235 10.43 9.53 -10.17
CA TRP A 235 9.07 9.92 -10.58
C TRP A 235 8.01 9.66 -9.51
N THR A 236 8.46 9.38 -8.28
CA THR A 236 7.60 9.20 -7.12
C THR A 236 6.91 10.51 -6.74
N ASP A 237 5.94 10.39 -5.84
CA ASP A 237 5.26 11.53 -5.27
C ASP A 237 6.24 12.45 -4.51
N ILE A 238 6.00 13.75 -4.66
CA ILE A 238 6.73 14.83 -3.99
C ILE A 238 5.77 15.83 -3.34
N ILE A 239 4.47 15.52 -3.32
CA ILE A 239 3.42 16.42 -2.85
C ILE A 239 2.65 15.81 -1.67
N ILE A 240 2.03 14.64 -1.85
CA ILE A 240 0.99 14.13 -0.95
C ILE A 240 1.55 13.31 0.22
N SER A 241 2.65 12.58 0.00
CA SER A 241 3.35 11.63 0.87
C SER A 241 2.88 10.17 0.79
N PRO A 242 3.78 9.20 1.04
CA PRO A 242 3.42 7.80 1.20
C PRO A 242 2.61 7.52 2.47
N TYR A 243 2.47 8.50 3.37
CA TYR A 243 1.72 8.38 4.62
C TYR A 243 0.24 8.05 4.37
N ILE A 244 -0.34 8.48 3.26
CA ILE A 244 -1.77 8.25 2.98
C ILE A 244 -2.10 6.76 2.78
N SER A 245 -1.12 5.93 2.41
CA SER A 245 -1.36 4.51 2.12
C SER A 245 -1.57 3.69 3.39
N PHE A 246 -0.84 4.00 4.46
CA PHE A 246 -0.84 3.22 5.71
C PHE A 246 -0.96 4.05 6.98
N GLY A 247 -0.78 5.37 6.94
CA GLY A 247 -0.51 6.20 8.11
C GLY A 247 -1.61 7.18 8.52
N VAL A 248 -2.77 7.17 7.85
CA VAL A 248 -3.87 8.13 8.09
C VAL A 248 -5.20 7.49 8.45
N GLN A 249 -5.31 6.17 8.36
CA GLN A 249 -6.51 5.41 8.71
C GLN A 249 -6.07 4.08 9.28
N CYS A 250 -6.77 3.54 10.26
CA CYS A 250 -6.56 2.17 10.73
C CYS A 250 -7.89 1.53 11.15
N GLU A 251 -7.92 0.20 11.20
CA GLU A 251 -9.01 -0.51 11.86
C GLU A 251 -8.93 -0.30 13.38
N LYS A 252 -10.09 -0.34 14.04
CA LYS A 252 -10.23 -0.06 15.47
C LYS A 252 -10.83 -1.26 16.20
N PRO A 253 -10.10 -2.39 16.34
CA PRO A 253 -10.63 -3.59 16.99
C PRO A 253 -10.94 -3.42 18.47
N ASN A 254 -10.33 -2.44 19.12
CA ASN A 254 -10.51 -2.13 20.53
C ASN A 254 -10.21 -0.65 20.82
N LYS A 255 -10.51 -0.23 22.05
CA LYS A 255 -10.30 1.15 22.51
C LYS A 255 -8.86 1.66 22.38
N PHE A 256 -7.86 0.78 22.38
CA PHE A 256 -6.46 1.18 22.30
C PHE A 256 -6.06 1.59 20.88
N ALA A 257 -6.61 0.93 19.86
CA ALA A 257 -6.41 1.36 18.47
C ALA A 257 -7.07 2.71 18.18
N GLU A 258 -8.18 3.05 18.85
CA GLU A 258 -8.81 4.38 18.73
C GLU A 258 -7.89 5.51 19.21
N GLN A 259 -7.07 5.24 20.22
CA GLN A 259 -6.15 6.20 20.82
C GLN A 259 -5.01 6.59 19.88
N LEU A 260 -4.76 5.85 18.79
CA LEU A 260 -3.79 6.23 17.75
C LEU A 260 -4.15 7.56 17.07
N PHE A 261 -5.40 8.01 17.17
CA PHE A 261 -5.86 9.31 16.68
C PHE A 261 -6.26 10.27 17.81
N GLU A 262 -5.77 10.03 19.03
CA GLU A 262 -6.03 10.91 20.16
C GLU A 262 -5.38 12.29 19.94
N ILE A 263 -6.19 13.33 20.08
CA ILE A 263 -5.76 14.73 20.00
C ILE A 263 -5.87 15.35 21.40
N HIS A 264 -4.74 15.73 21.96
CA HIS A 264 -4.69 16.52 23.18
C HIS A 264 -5.08 17.98 22.89
N ASN A 265 -5.73 18.62 23.88
CA ASN A 265 -6.17 20.03 23.80
C ASN A 265 -7.05 20.34 22.57
N LYS A 266 -7.87 19.39 22.14
CA LYS A 266 -8.79 19.54 21.01
C LYS A 266 -9.68 20.78 21.17
N GLY A 267 -9.82 21.57 20.11
CA GLY A 267 -10.59 22.82 20.12
C GLY A 267 -9.84 24.04 20.66
N THR A 268 -8.55 23.92 20.96
CA THR A 268 -7.69 25.04 21.39
C THR A 268 -6.68 25.43 20.30
N GLY A 269 -5.94 26.52 20.48
CA GLY A 269 -4.85 26.88 19.57
C GLY A 269 -3.62 25.95 19.63
N VAL A 270 -3.62 24.95 20.52
CA VAL A 270 -2.47 24.06 20.81
C VAL A 270 -2.82 22.58 20.66
N GLU A 271 -3.69 22.25 19.70
CA GLU A 271 -4.01 20.87 19.34
C GLU A 271 -2.76 20.10 18.95
N GLN A 272 -2.58 18.92 19.56
CA GLN A 272 -1.47 18.04 19.27
C GLN A 272 -1.96 16.60 19.19
N ASN A 273 -1.68 15.93 18.08
CA ASN A 273 -1.86 14.49 18.01
C ASN A 273 -0.84 13.83 18.94
N ARG A 274 -1.30 12.87 19.73
CA ARG A 274 -0.43 12.12 20.64
C ARG A 274 0.52 11.21 19.85
N HIS A 275 -0.06 10.48 18.90
CA HIS A 275 0.67 9.59 18.00
C HIS A 275 0.86 10.27 16.65
N ASN A 276 1.80 9.73 15.89
CA ASN A 276 2.14 10.23 14.57
C ASN A 276 1.89 9.19 13.48
N THR A 277 1.89 9.66 12.22
CA THR A 277 1.57 8.83 11.06
C THR A 277 2.47 7.59 10.87
N VAL A 278 3.73 7.65 11.32
CA VAL A 278 4.64 6.49 11.26
C VAL A 278 4.17 5.39 12.21
N GLU A 279 3.70 5.74 13.41
CA GLU A 279 3.14 4.76 14.36
C GLU A 279 1.87 4.11 13.80
N VAL A 280 0.99 4.89 13.16
CA VAL A 280 -0.21 4.36 12.49
C VAL A 280 0.17 3.43 11.32
N ALA A 281 1.16 3.81 10.52
CA ALA A 281 1.66 2.97 9.43
C ALA A 281 2.27 1.66 9.91
N VAL A 282 3.06 1.71 10.99
CA VAL A 282 3.59 0.52 11.64
C VAL A 282 2.43 -0.34 12.16
N TYR A 283 1.45 0.23 12.86
CA TYR A 283 0.29 -0.52 13.36
C TYR A 283 -0.46 -1.26 12.24
N ASN A 284 -0.74 -0.60 11.12
CA ASN A 284 -1.47 -1.23 10.02
C ASN A 284 -0.67 -2.33 9.34
N MET A 285 0.59 -2.05 9.00
CA MET A 285 1.44 -3.04 8.34
C MET A 285 1.67 -4.25 9.26
N LEU A 286 1.91 -4.00 10.56
CA LEU A 286 2.02 -5.01 11.59
C LEU A 286 0.74 -5.85 11.70
N SER A 287 -0.43 -5.22 11.65
CA SER A 287 -1.72 -5.91 11.71
C SER A 287 -1.90 -6.87 10.53
N TYR A 288 -1.54 -6.44 9.31
CA TYR A 288 -1.59 -7.30 8.13
C TYR A 288 -0.64 -8.49 8.24
N LEU A 289 0.62 -8.24 8.61
CA LEU A 289 1.62 -9.29 8.76
C LEU A 289 1.24 -10.29 9.86
N TYR A 290 0.82 -9.79 11.03
CA TYR A 290 0.39 -10.62 12.16
C TYR A 290 -0.77 -11.53 11.78
N GLU A 291 -1.79 -11.01 11.08
CA GLU A 291 -2.93 -11.84 10.69
C GLU A 291 -2.58 -12.84 9.60
N ILE A 292 -1.68 -12.48 8.67
CA ILE A 292 -1.17 -13.44 7.67
C ILE A 292 -0.44 -14.61 8.35
N GLU A 293 0.34 -14.32 9.40
CA GLU A 293 1.13 -15.31 10.15
C GLU A 293 0.34 -16.10 11.18
N THR A 294 -0.71 -15.53 11.77
CA THR A 294 -1.42 -16.14 12.92
C THR A 294 -2.89 -16.45 12.66
N HIS A 295 -3.45 -15.98 11.53
CA HIS A 295 -4.87 -16.03 11.19
C HIS A 295 -5.79 -15.36 12.21
N LYS A 296 -5.22 -14.62 13.17
CA LYS A 296 -5.92 -13.89 14.22
C LYS A 296 -5.81 -12.39 13.92
N MET A 297 -6.91 -11.68 14.14
CA MET A 297 -6.91 -10.21 14.07
C MET A 297 -5.97 -9.64 15.15
N TYR A 298 -5.04 -8.78 14.74
CA TYR A 298 -4.16 -8.08 15.67
C TYR A 298 -4.95 -7.12 16.57
N LYS A 299 -4.59 -7.09 17.86
CA LYS A 299 -5.14 -6.17 18.86
C LYS A 299 -4.02 -5.69 19.76
N MET A 300 -3.99 -4.39 20.04
CA MET A 300 -3.13 -3.85 21.09
C MET A 300 -3.65 -4.31 22.46
N ASN A 301 -2.77 -4.70 23.37
CA ASN A 301 -3.15 -5.08 24.75
C ASN A 301 -2.99 -3.92 25.74
N LYS A 302 -2.18 -2.91 25.39
CA LYS A 302 -1.88 -1.76 26.23
C LYS A 302 -2.08 -0.46 25.45
N ALA A 303 -2.56 0.56 26.15
CA ALA A 303 -2.72 1.91 25.62
C ALA A 303 -1.36 2.45 25.14
N HIS A 304 -1.34 3.05 23.95
CA HIS A 304 -0.17 3.72 23.37
C HIS A 304 1.06 2.83 23.13
N ASP A 305 0.89 1.51 23.14
CA ASP A 305 1.95 0.56 22.80
C ASP A 305 1.52 -0.29 21.61
N ILE A 306 1.98 0.13 20.42
CA ILE A 306 1.66 -0.49 19.13
C ILE A 306 2.12 -1.95 19.03
N PHE A 307 3.04 -2.41 19.89
CA PHE A 307 3.57 -3.77 19.88
C PHE A 307 3.09 -4.63 21.05
N SER A 308 2.25 -4.08 21.94
CA SER A 308 1.76 -4.77 23.15
C SER A 308 0.97 -6.05 22.90
N GLY A 309 0.49 -6.29 21.67
CA GLY A 309 -0.22 -7.53 21.29
C GLY A 309 0.68 -8.62 20.72
N ILE A 310 2.01 -8.44 20.75
CA ILE A 310 2.99 -9.36 20.15
C ILE A 310 3.85 -9.97 21.25
N GLY A 311 3.94 -11.30 21.25
CA GLY A 311 4.85 -12.04 22.14
C GLY A 311 4.18 -12.63 23.39
N ASP A 312 2.94 -12.23 23.71
CA ASP A 312 2.18 -12.87 24.77
C ASP A 312 1.52 -14.15 24.23
N SER A 313 2.27 -15.24 24.23
CA SER A 313 1.67 -16.58 24.31
C SER A 313 0.71 -16.61 25.49
N GLU A 314 -0.46 -17.23 25.30
CA GLU A 314 -1.56 -17.41 26.26
C GLU A 314 -1.12 -17.82 27.69
N THR A 315 -0.66 -16.87 28.50
CA THR A 315 -0.46 -17.03 29.94
C THR A 315 -0.96 -15.81 30.69
N GLU A 316 -2.22 -15.44 30.52
CA GLU A 316 -2.95 -14.74 31.57
C GLU A 316 -4.38 -15.30 31.64
N SER A 317 -4.56 -16.28 32.52
CA SER A 317 -5.83 -16.48 33.21
C SER A 317 -6.24 -15.18 33.92
N PRO A 318 -7.54 -14.82 33.94
CA PRO A 318 -7.99 -13.53 34.45
C PRO A 318 -8.05 -13.57 35.97
N ASP A 319 -6.94 -13.31 36.66
CA ASP A 319 -6.98 -13.01 38.08
C ASP A 319 -6.92 -11.51 38.33
N ILE A 320 -8.11 -11.02 38.69
CA ILE A 320 -8.38 -9.77 39.36
C ILE A 320 -7.44 -9.65 40.56
N ASN A 321 -6.56 -8.64 40.57
CA ASN A 321 -6.33 -7.81 41.74
C ASN A 321 -5.53 -6.55 41.38
N ASP A 322 -6.26 -5.44 41.46
CA ASP A 322 -5.80 -4.08 41.28
C ASP A 322 -5.12 -3.61 42.58
N HIS A 323 -3.78 -3.43 42.57
CA HIS A 323 -3.12 -2.61 43.58
C HIS A 323 -1.96 -1.78 42.99
N PRO A 324 -1.92 -0.46 43.24
CA PRO A 324 -0.96 0.44 42.61
C PRO A 324 0.22 0.74 43.54
N ASN A 325 1.40 0.20 43.24
CA ASN A 325 2.71 0.85 43.42
C ASN A 325 3.84 -0.16 43.29
N ASP A 326 4.57 -0.10 42.16
CA ASP A 326 6.02 0.05 42.14
C ASP A 326 6.49 -0.02 40.68
N LYS A 327 6.57 1.14 40.03
CA LYS A 327 7.20 1.25 38.71
C LYS A 327 8.69 1.49 38.89
N LYS A 328 9.50 0.44 38.78
CA LYS A 328 10.89 0.62 38.31
C LYS A 328 10.88 0.74 36.78
N PRO A 329 11.59 1.71 36.19
CA PRO A 329 11.66 1.83 34.75
C PRO A 329 12.50 0.68 34.20
N VAL A 330 11.90 -0.15 33.35
CA VAL A 330 12.64 -1.12 32.53
C VAL A 330 13.31 -0.32 31.40
N PRO A 331 14.64 -0.40 31.22
CA PRO A 331 15.31 0.30 30.14
C PRO A 331 14.88 -0.27 28.79
N ARG A 332 14.44 0.63 27.92
CA ARG A 332 14.23 0.43 26.49
C ARG A 332 15.60 0.49 25.83
N PHE A 333 16.11 -0.62 25.33
CA PHE A 333 17.05 -0.77 24.19
C PHE A 333 17.55 -2.22 24.24
N GLU A 334 17.20 -3.04 23.25
CA GLU A 334 17.98 -4.23 22.93
C GLU A 334 19.29 -3.71 22.33
N GLU A 335 20.29 -3.50 23.19
CA GLU A 335 21.68 -3.52 22.77
C GLU A 335 21.96 -4.89 22.16
N LEU A 336 22.73 -4.90 21.07
CA LEU A 336 23.33 -6.09 20.49
C LEU A 336 24.01 -6.88 21.61
N ALA A 337 23.38 -7.96 22.06
CA ALA A 337 23.94 -8.82 23.08
C ALA A 337 25.19 -9.50 22.50
N GLU A 338 26.35 -9.19 23.07
CA GLU A 338 27.52 -10.03 22.99
C GLU A 338 27.17 -11.41 23.56
N ASP A 339 27.55 -12.48 22.84
CA ASP A 339 27.32 -13.88 23.19
C ASP A 339 27.83 -14.21 24.61
N SER A 340 26.95 -14.13 25.60
CA SER A 340 27.11 -14.85 26.86
C SER A 340 26.28 -16.13 26.80
N HIS A 341 26.94 -17.25 26.52
CA HIS A 341 26.36 -18.59 26.56
C HIS A 341 25.91 -18.94 27.99
N GLU A 342 24.64 -18.67 28.32
CA GLU A 342 23.90 -19.46 29.30
C GLU A 342 23.04 -20.50 28.57
N PRO A 343 22.99 -21.76 29.03
CA PRO A 343 22.23 -22.79 28.35
C PRO A 343 20.73 -22.56 28.52
N THR A 344 20.03 -22.24 27.43
CA THR A 344 18.56 -22.22 27.36
C THR A 344 17.99 -23.60 27.68
N ALA A 345 16.93 -23.64 28.48
CA ALA A 345 16.29 -24.90 28.87
C ALA A 345 15.75 -25.66 27.62
N PRO A 346 15.80 -27.01 27.59
CA PRO A 346 15.38 -27.80 26.43
C PRO A 346 13.97 -27.48 25.93
N ASP A 347 13.05 -27.14 26.85
CA ASP A 347 11.66 -26.80 26.54
C ASP A 347 11.50 -25.45 25.81
N GLU A 348 12.39 -24.48 26.04
CA GLU A 348 12.36 -23.21 25.30
C GLU A 348 12.91 -23.37 23.89
N GLU A 349 13.93 -24.20 23.71
CA GLU A 349 14.54 -24.47 22.42
C GLU A 349 13.59 -25.28 21.52
N GLN A 350 12.88 -26.25 22.10
CA GLN A 350 11.82 -27.00 21.42
C GLN A 350 10.65 -26.08 21.01
N ARG A 351 10.18 -25.19 21.89
CA ARG A 351 9.12 -24.22 21.58
C ARG A 351 9.52 -23.22 20.51
N LYS A 352 10.77 -22.74 20.52
CA LYS A 352 11.30 -21.87 19.46
C LYS A 352 11.36 -22.59 18.12
N GLN A 353 11.73 -23.87 18.10
CA GLN A 353 11.71 -24.67 16.87
C GLN A 353 10.29 -24.92 16.35
N ASP A 354 9.34 -25.23 17.22
CA ASP A 354 7.93 -25.41 16.84
C ASP A 354 7.31 -24.11 16.29
N GLN A 355 7.56 -22.98 16.97
CA GLN A 355 7.12 -21.65 16.50
C GLN A 355 7.80 -21.26 15.16
N ALA A 356 9.07 -21.59 14.98
CA ALA A 356 9.81 -21.32 13.74
C ALA A 356 9.27 -22.13 12.55
N GLN A 357 8.70 -23.32 12.76
CA GLN A 357 8.05 -24.10 11.71
C GLN A 357 6.58 -23.75 11.49
N GLU A 358 5.88 -23.32 12.54
CA GLU A 358 4.45 -22.98 12.47
C GLU A 358 4.19 -21.72 11.64
N CYS A 359 4.99 -20.67 11.80
CA CYS A 359 4.80 -19.41 11.08
C CYS A 359 4.84 -19.60 9.54
N PRO A 360 5.88 -20.22 8.93
CA PRO A 360 5.89 -20.48 7.49
C PRO A 360 4.71 -21.33 6.99
N ARG A 361 4.21 -22.26 7.81
CA ARG A 361 3.02 -23.06 7.47
C ARG A 361 1.77 -22.20 7.43
N MET A 362 1.57 -21.34 8.43
CA MET A 362 0.41 -20.46 8.50
C MET A 362 0.40 -19.42 7.39
N VAL A 363 1.58 -18.87 7.03
CA VAL A 363 1.71 -17.99 5.86
C VAL A 363 1.28 -18.74 4.59
N LYS A 364 1.76 -19.96 4.35
CA LYS A 364 1.33 -20.76 3.19
C LYS A 364 -0.17 -21.01 3.16
N GLU A 365 -0.80 -21.23 4.31
CA GLU A 365 -2.25 -21.40 4.42
C GLU A 365 -3.03 -20.13 4.09
N SER A 366 -2.57 -18.96 4.53
CA SER A 366 -3.17 -17.66 4.18
C SER A 366 -3.21 -17.42 2.67
N PHE A 367 -2.19 -17.91 1.95
CA PHE A 367 -2.08 -17.81 0.50
C PHE A 367 -2.69 -19.00 -0.27
N LYS A 368 -3.28 -19.99 0.41
CA LYS A 368 -3.86 -21.17 -0.25
C LYS A 368 -5.00 -20.76 -1.20
N GLY A 369 -4.83 -21.02 -2.49
CA GLY A 369 -5.79 -20.63 -3.52
C GLY A 369 -5.77 -19.13 -3.87
N VAL A 370 -4.76 -18.39 -3.40
CA VAL A 370 -4.50 -17.01 -3.84
C VAL A 370 -3.60 -17.05 -5.08
N LYS A 371 -3.95 -16.25 -6.09
CA LYS A 371 -3.08 -15.96 -7.22
C LYS A 371 -2.94 -14.45 -7.39
N ILE A 372 -1.71 -13.99 -7.57
CA ILE A 372 -1.41 -12.60 -7.91
C ILE A 372 -0.97 -12.61 -9.37
N ILE A 373 -1.70 -11.88 -10.22
CA ILE A 373 -1.57 -11.94 -11.68
C ILE A 373 -1.16 -10.54 -12.17
N PRO A 374 0.14 -10.30 -12.39
CA PRO A 374 0.63 -9.03 -12.90
C PRO A 374 0.15 -8.79 -14.34
N LEU A 375 -0.32 -7.58 -14.61
CA LEU A 375 -0.75 -7.09 -15.92
C LEU A 375 -0.03 -5.76 -16.24
N THR A 376 0.24 -5.53 -17.52
CA THR A 376 0.78 -4.26 -18.02
C THR A 376 0.41 -4.05 -19.49
N GLY A 377 0.82 -2.91 -20.06
CA GLY A 377 0.54 -2.52 -21.44
C GLY A 377 -0.58 -1.49 -21.54
N ASN A 378 -1.47 -1.65 -22.52
CA ASN A 378 -2.65 -0.80 -22.65
C ASN A 378 -3.86 -1.47 -21.99
N MET A 379 -4.44 -0.81 -20.98
CA MET A 379 -5.61 -1.27 -20.24
C MET A 379 -6.82 -1.57 -21.14
N GLU A 380 -7.04 -0.78 -22.20
CA GLU A 380 -8.19 -0.97 -23.11
C GLU A 380 -8.14 -2.31 -23.86
N GLU A 381 -6.95 -2.91 -24.03
CA GLU A 381 -6.83 -4.22 -24.65
C GLU A 381 -7.53 -5.31 -23.83
N LEU A 382 -7.62 -5.14 -22.50
CA LEU A 382 -8.29 -6.11 -21.62
C LEU A 382 -9.77 -6.23 -22.00
N TYR A 383 -10.39 -5.12 -22.42
CA TYR A 383 -11.82 -5.06 -22.73
C TYR A 383 -12.18 -5.91 -23.95
N SER A 384 -11.22 -6.13 -24.85
CA SER A 384 -11.42 -6.91 -26.08
C SER A 384 -11.04 -8.39 -25.95
N LYS A 385 -10.22 -8.75 -24.96
CA LYS A 385 -9.66 -10.10 -24.84
C LYS A 385 -10.67 -11.03 -24.17
N LYS A 386 -11.08 -12.08 -24.88
CA LYS A 386 -12.04 -13.11 -24.40
C LYS A 386 -11.71 -13.68 -23.02
N ARG A 387 -10.42 -13.81 -22.67
CA ARG A 387 -9.99 -14.34 -21.36
C ARG A 387 -10.40 -13.48 -20.15
N TYR A 388 -10.74 -12.21 -20.37
CA TYR A 388 -11.17 -11.29 -19.32
C TYR A 388 -12.66 -10.96 -19.39
N ALA A 389 -13.38 -11.50 -20.39
CA ALA A 389 -14.79 -11.19 -20.57
C ALA A 389 -15.61 -11.73 -19.38
N ASN A 390 -16.45 -10.86 -18.79
CA ASN A 390 -17.30 -11.17 -17.63
C ASN A 390 -16.56 -11.81 -16.44
N LEU A 391 -15.30 -11.40 -16.21
CA LEU A 391 -14.41 -12.08 -15.27
C LEU A 391 -14.46 -11.48 -13.87
N PHE A 392 -14.43 -10.15 -13.75
CA PHE A 392 -14.13 -9.48 -12.48
C PHE A 392 -15.38 -9.25 -11.64
N GLU A 393 -15.33 -9.69 -10.38
CA GLU A 393 -16.34 -9.47 -9.34
C GLU A 393 -16.11 -8.14 -8.61
N HIS A 394 -14.84 -7.74 -8.49
CA HIS A 394 -14.44 -6.47 -7.90
C HIS A 394 -13.39 -5.78 -8.77
N VAL A 395 -13.56 -4.48 -8.98
CA VAL A 395 -12.57 -3.65 -9.70
C VAL A 395 -12.25 -2.42 -8.87
N PHE A 396 -10.98 -2.17 -8.62
CA PHE A 396 -10.46 -0.94 -8.06
C PHE A 396 -9.77 -0.11 -9.15
N ILE A 397 -10.04 1.19 -9.21
CA ILE A 397 -9.45 2.12 -10.17
C ILE A 397 -8.85 3.30 -9.42
N SER A 398 -7.54 3.49 -9.54
CA SER A 398 -6.86 4.62 -8.91
C SER A 398 -7.17 5.94 -9.60
N ALA A 399 -6.93 7.04 -8.90
CA ALA A 399 -7.16 8.39 -9.43
C ALA A 399 -6.32 8.67 -10.70
N GLN A 400 -5.19 7.96 -10.85
CA GLN A 400 -4.32 8.05 -12.03
C GLN A 400 -4.87 7.28 -13.23
N GLN A 401 -5.71 6.27 -13.01
CA GLN A 401 -6.30 5.42 -14.04
C GLN A 401 -7.75 5.80 -14.40
N CYS A 402 -8.38 6.75 -13.71
CA CYS A 402 -9.75 7.18 -13.99
C CYS A 402 -10.03 7.57 -15.45
N HIS A 403 -9.01 8.02 -16.20
CA HIS A 403 -9.13 8.38 -17.61
C HIS A 403 -9.61 7.21 -18.49
N ILE A 404 -9.40 5.95 -18.08
CA ILE A 404 -9.89 4.77 -18.83
C ILE A 404 -11.42 4.66 -18.84
N LEU A 405 -12.09 5.36 -17.92
CA LEU A 405 -13.55 5.39 -17.83
C LEU A 405 -14.16 6.46 -18.73
N GLN A 406 -13.35 7.38 -19.26
CA GLN A 406 -13.83 8.47 -20.08
C GLN A 406 -14.54 7.93 -21.34
N PRO A 407 -15.78 8.37 -21.63
CA PRO A 407 -16.45 8.02 -22.87
C PRO A 407 -15.65 8.47 -24.10
N PRO A 408 -15.66 7.70 -25.20
CA PRO A 408 -14.96 8.07 -26.42
C PRO A 408 -15.51 9.38 -27.01
N ASN A 409 -14.61 10.24 -27.48
CA ASN A 409 -14.98 11.47 -28.18
C ASN A 409 -15.58 11.17 -29.56
N ASP A 410 -16.27 12.15 -30.18
CA ASP A 410 -16.96 11.98 -31.48
C ASP A 410 -16.04 11.47 -32.62
N ALA A 411 -14.74 11.76 -32.57
CA ALA A 411 -13.75 11.24 -33.52
C ALA A 411 -13.36 9.77 -33.27
N GLU A 412 -13.41 9.31 -32.02
CA GLU A 412 -13.10 7.93 -31.61
C GLU A 412 -14.30 6.99 -31.72
N GLN A 413 -15.53 7.53 -31.71
CA GLN A 413 -16.77 6.78 -31.92
C GLN A 413 -16.84 6.07 -33.29
N GLN A 414 -15.98 6.45 -34.26
CA GLN A 414 -15.89 5.81 -35.57
C GLN A 414 -15.24 4.42 -35.52
N GLN A 415 -14.53 4.06 -34.44
CA GLN A 415 -13.96 2.72 -34.25
C GLN A 415 -14.72 1.97 -33.15
N PRO A 416 -15.23 0.75 -33.41
CA PRO A 416 -15.89 -0.06 -32.38
C PRO A 416 -14.86 -0.53 -31.35
N LYS A 417 -14.77 0.17 -30.22
CA LYS A 417 -14.01 -0.28 -29.04
C LYS A 417 -14.91 -1.08 -28.10
N ALA A 418 -14.36 -2.15 -27.53
CA ALA A 418 -15.07 -2.90 -26.50
C ALA A 418 -15.23 -2.03 -25.24
N PRO A 419 -16.41 -1.99 -24.60
CA PRO A 419 -16.64 -1.16 -23.44
C PRO A 419 -15.94 -1.72 -22.20
N PHE A 420 -15.63 -0.85 -21.24
CA PHE A 420 -15.10 -1.24 -19.94
C PHE A 420 -15.96 -2.31 -19.25
N THR A 421 -17.29 -2.22 -19.40
CA THR A 421 -18.22 -3.21 -18.81
C THR A 421 -18.02 -4.64 -19.30
N ASN A 422 -17.37 -4.86 -20.44
CA ASN A 422 -17.16 -6.19 -20.98
C ASN A 422 -16.32 -7.10 -20.08
N ILE A 423 -15.50 -6.54 -19.19
CA ILE A 423 -14.70 -7.33 -18.24
C ILE A 423 -15.41 -7.59 -16.91
N LEU A 424 -16.56 -6.95 -16.68
CA LEU A 424 -17.29 -7.01 -15.42
C LEU A 424 -18.24 -8.20 -15.41
N LYS A 425 -18.21 -8.97 -14.33
CA LYS A 425 -19.22 -10.00 -14.07
C LYS A 425 -20.53 -9.33 -13.61
N GLY A 426 -21.69 -9.90 -13.94
CA GLY A 426 -22.97 -9.40 -13.44
C GLY A 426 -22.96 -9.33 -11.90
N GLY A 427 -23.41 -8.20 -11.34
CA GLY A 427 -23.33 -7.91 -9.91
C GLY A 427 -21.97 -7.40 -9.41
N ALA A 428 -21.03 -7.05 -10.29
CA ALA A 428 -19.71 -6.57 -9.89
C ALA A 428 -19.75 -5.24 -9.13
N THR A 429 -18.79 -5.06 -8.21
CA THR A 429 -18.58 -3.80 -7.49
C THR A 429 -17.33 -3.10 -7.99
N ILE A 430 -17.43 -1.78 -8.22
CA ILE A 430 -16.35 -0.95 -8.73
C ILE A 430 -16.06 0.15 -7.71
N ASP A 431 -14.82 0.20 -7.25
CA ASP A 431 -14.29 1.23 -6.36
C ASP A 431 -13.35 2.14 -7.14
N VAL A 432 -13.60 3.45 -7.09
CA VAL A 432 -12.79 4.46 -7.79
C VAL A 432 -12.24 5.45 -6.76
N GLU A 433 -10.93 5.68 -6.76
CA GLU A 433 -10.33 6.68 -5.88
C GLU A 433 -10.86 8.09 -6.19
N SER A 434 -11.25 8.77 -5.13
CA SER A 434 -11.75 10.14 -5.16
C SER A 434 -10.62 11.17 -5.19
N SER A 435 -10.99 12.45 -5.29
CA SER A 435 -10.06 13.58 -5.27
C SER A 435 -9.61 14.01 -3.88
N VAL A 436 -9.99 13.29 -2.80
CA VAL A 436 -9.73 13.69 -1.40
C VAL A 436 -8.24 13.98 -1.15
N PHE A 437 -7.34 13.11 -1.63
CA PHE A 437 -5.89 13.28 -1.47
C PHE A 437 -5.19 13.99 -2.64
N LEU A 438 -5.93 14.46 -3.66
CA LEU A 438 -5.37 15.29 -4.73
C LEU A 438 -5.19 16.74 -4.24
N LEU A 439 -4.19 16.97 -3.39
CA LEU A 439 -3.94 18.24 -2.71
C LEU A 439 -3.89 19.48 -3.64
N PRO A 440 -3.35 19.42 -4.87
CA PRO A 440 -3.34 20.57 -5.78
C PRO A 440 -4.74 21.03 -6.24
N LEU A 441 -5.78 20.20 -6.09
CA LEU A 441 -7.14 20.55 -6.50
C LEU A 441 -7.83 21.44 -5.47
N LYS A 442 -8.33 22.59 -5.94
CA LYS A 442 -9.26 23.44 -5.20
C LYS A 442 -10.59 22.71 -4.96
N GLU A 443 -11.34 23.12 -3.94
CA GLU A 443 -12.64 22.53 -3.60
C GLU A 443 -13.60 22.41 -4.80
N GLU A 444 -13.70 23.48 -5.61
CA GLU A 444 -14.55 23.49 -6.81
C GLU A 444 -14.08 22.46 -7.85
N GLN A 445 -12.77 22.28 -8.02
CA GLN A 445 -12.21 21.28 -8.93
C GLN A 445 -12.46 19.86 -8.42
N ARG A 446 -12.47 19.65 -7.09
CA ARG A 446 -12.82 18.35 -6.49
C ARG A 446 -14.27 17.98 -6.78
N VAL A 447 -15.20 18.93 -6.64
CA VAL A 447 -16.61 18.75 -7.01
C VAL A 447 -16.76 18.42 -8.49
N VAL A 448 -16.06 19.15 -9.37
CA VAL A 448 -16.06 18.89 -10.83
C VAL A 448 -15.52 17.49 -11.14
N TYR A 449 -14.43 17.09 -10.47
CA TYR A 449 -13.84 15.76 -10.64
C TYR A 449 -14.84 14.65 -10.30
N VAL A 450 -15.48 14.72 -9.12
CA VAL A 450 -16.47 13.71 -8.70
C VAL A 450 -17.70 13.72 -9.61
N THR A 451 -18.15 14.91 -10.03
CA THR A 451 -19.27 15.03 -10.98
C THR A 451 -18.96 14.30 -12.29
N LYS A 452 -17.80 14.54 -12.88
CA LYS A 452 -17.37 13.87 -14.13
C LYS A 452 -17.24 12.36 -13.97
N LEU A 453 -16.69 11.89 -12.85
CA LEU A 453 -16.62 10.46 -12.56
C LEU A 453 -18.01 9.83 -12.52
N VAL A 454 -18.97 10.44 -11.83
CA VAL A 454 -20.35 9.95 -11.79
C VAL A 454 -20.99 9.92 -13.18
N GLU A 455 -20.77 10.95 -14.00
CA GLU A 455 -21.22 10.99 -15.39
C GLU A 455 -20.62 9.85 -16.23
N TRP A 456 -19.31 9.61 -16.13
CA TRP A 456 -18.62 8.54 -16.84
C TRP A 456 -19.11 7.15 -16.39
N MET A 457 -19.30 6.95 -15.09
CA MET A 457 -19.81 5.67 -14.56
C MET A 457 -21.24 5.39 -15.03
N ARG A 458 -22.12 6.42 -15.06
CA ARG A 458 -23.48 6.30 -15.61
C ARG A 458 -23.47 5.95 -17.10
N TYR A 459 -22.55 6.49 -17.89
CA TYR A 459 -22.39 6.12 -19.30
C TYR A 459 -22.11 4.61 -19.46
N HIS A 460 -21.31 4.04 -18.56
CA HIS A 460 -21.05 2.60 -18.49
C HIS A 460 -22.15 1.80 -17.77
N SER A 461 -23.34 2.37 -17.55
CA SER A 461 -24.45 1.70 -16.84
C SER A 461 -24.11 1.26 -15.40
N LEU A 462 -23.20 1.97 -14.74
CA LEU A 462 -22.82 1.74 -13.35
C LEU A 462 -23.58 2.68 -12.42
N THR A 463 -24.14 2.13 -11.35
CA THR A 463 -24.98 2.88 -10.40
C THR A 463 -24.17 3.23 -9.16
N PRO A 464 -24.12 4.50 -8.72
CA PRO A 464 -23.43 4.86 -7.48
C PRO A 464 -24.12 4.22 -6.27
N MET A 465 -23.33 3.67 -5.35
CA MET A 465 -23.81 3.09 -4.09
C MET A 465 -23.86 4.11 -2.94
N PHE A 466 -23.66 5.38 -3.25
CA PHE A 466 -23.74 6.51 -2.33
C PHE A 466 -24.82 7.49 -2.82
N ALA A 467 -25.44 8.22 -1.90
CA ALA A 467 -26.45 9.23 -2.21
C ALA A 467 -25.92 10.62 -1.83
N PHE A 468 -25.93 11.56 -2.78
CA PHE A 468 -25.70 12.99 -2.52
C PHE A 468 -27.05 13.71 -2.30
N ASP A 469 -27.82 13.25 -1.31
CA ASP A 469 -29.09 13.86 -0.89
C ASP A 469 -30.07 14.12 -2.06
N GLY A 470 -30.07 13.26 -3.09
CA GLY A 470 -30.96 13.36 -4.26
C GLY A 470 -30.58 14.44 -5.29
N LYS A 471 -29.40 15.05 -5.19
CA LYS A 471 -28.93 16.07 -6.14
C LYS A 471 -28.18 15.43 -7.32
N ASP A 472 -28.40 15.98 -8.53
CA ASP A 472 -27.68 15.55 -9.73
C ASP A 472 -26.18 15.90 -9.70
N ARG A 473 -25.78 16.88 -8.88
CA ARG A 473 -24.39 17.28 -8.68
C ARG A 473 -24.03 17.31 -7.20
N PRO A 474 -22.88 16.74 -6.80
CA PRO A 474 -22.40 16.83 -5.44
C PRO A 474 -22.12 18.28 -5.02
N SER A 475 -22.38 18.59 -3.77
CA SER A 475 -21.97 19.85 -3.15
C SER A 475 -20.56 19.78 -2.56
N LYS A 476 -20.05 20.91 -2.05
CA LYS A 476 -18.77 20.96 -1.32
C LYS A 476 -18.82 20.13 -0.03
N GLU A 477 -19.95 20.19 0.67
CA GLU A 477 -20.17 19.44 1.92
C GLU A 477 -20.19 17.94 1.68
N ASP A 478 -20.70 17.50 0.52
CA ASP A 478 -20.72 16.08 0.16
C ASP A 478 -19.32 15.50 -0.04
N MET A 479 -18.32 16.32 -0.39
CA MET A 479 -16.93 15.86 -0.51
C MET A 479 -16.34 15.43 0.85
N LEU A 480 -16.84 15.99 1.96
CA LEU A 480 -16.43 15.64 3.31
C LEU A 480 -17.05 14.30 3.77
N LYS A 481 -18.12 13.85 3.11
CA LYS A 481 -18.81 12.59 3.42
C LYS A 481 -18.22 11.38 2.68
N ILE A 482 -17.24 11.58 1.78
CA ILE A 482 -16.61 10.49 1.03
C ILE A 482 -15.73 9.67 1.97
N MET A 483 -16.27 8.54 2.42
CA MET A 483 -15.54 7.61 3.29
C MET A 483 -14.37 6.97 2.54
N ASN A 484 -13.24 6.80 3.24
CA ASN A 484 -12.04 6.13 2.75
C ASN A 484 -11.48 6.70 1.43
N ALA A 485 -11.84 7.94 1.08
CA ALA A 485 -11.47 8.56 -0.18
C ALA A 485 -11.85 7.73 -1.43
N VAL A 486 -12.89 6.90 -1.38
CA VAL A 486 -13.32 6.02 -2.48
C VAL A 486 -14.79 6.24 -2.81
N LEU A 487 -15.11 6.22 -4.10
CA LEU A 487 -16.46 6.22 -4.65
C LEU A 487 -16.81 4.81 -5.12
N ARG A 488 -17.90 4.24 -4.59
CA ARG A 488 -18.33 2.87 -4.90
C ARG A 488 -19.53 2.84 -5.84
N PHE A 489 -19.50 1.93 -6.80
CA PHE A 489 -20.52 1.71 -7.82
C PHE A 489 -20.85 0.23 -7.98
N SER A 490 -22.06 -0.08 -8.44
CA SER A 490 -22.50 -1.45 -8.77
C SER A 490 -22.80 -1.59 -10.26
N PHE A 491 -22.49 -2.77 -10.80
CA PHE A 491 -22.87 -3.23 -12.13
C PHE A 491 -24.00 -4.26 -12.02
N ALA A 492 -25.07 -4.05 -12.78
CA ALA A 492 -26.27 -4.89 -12.74
C ALA A 492 -26.06 -6.28 -13.36
#